data_AF-A0A519RRP7-F1
#
_entry.id   AF-A0A519RRP7-F1
#
_cell.length_a   1.000
_cell.length_b   1.000
_cell.length_c   1.000
_cell.angle_alpha   90.00
_cell.angle_beta   90.00
_cell.angle_gamma   90.00
#
_symmetry.space_group_name_H-M   'P 1'
#
loop_
_entity.id
_entity.type
_entity.pdbx_description
1 polymer ?
#
loop_
_entity_poly.entity_id
_entity_poly.type
_entity_poly.pdbx_seq_one_letter_code
_entity_poly.pdbx_strand_id
1 'polypeptide(L)'
;MFTLYNDPKKETSEAINSESALQSKAEYIEPSFTTANISIDKQHKFDKVRGLHSKGISIKQIARTVKLTRTTVRRYIAMEQLVKRQSHSTTNLDAFIDFLIEEDNRGKTYRDLHKKIIEMGVNDKYTQFCCKMNEIYDMQPSLRPKSTGRALV
;
A
#
# COMPACT_ATOMS: atom_id res chain seq x y z
N MET A 1 5.58 56.81 -13.15
CA MET A 1 4.23 56.73 -13.76
C MET A 1 4.26 55.57 -14.75
N PHE A 2 3.75 54.40 -14.37
CA PHE A 2 3.65 53.24 -15.26
C PHE A 2 2.17 52.92 -15.46
N THR A 3 1.71 52.95 -16.72
CA THR A 3 0.34 52.64 -17.13
C THR A 3 0.21 51.14 -17.40
N LEU A 4 -0.61 50.45 -16.61
CA LEU A 4 -1.14 49.12 -16.94
C LEU A 4 -2.05 49.24 -18.18
N TYR A 5 -1.83 48.39 -19.18
CA TYR A 5 -2.86 48.11 -20.19
C TYR A 5 -3.54 46.79 -19.85
N ASN A 6 -4.80 46.88 -19.44
CA ASN A 6 -5.72 45.76 -19.39
C ASN A 6 -7.06 46.31 -19.90
N ASP A 7 -7.29 46.23 -21.21
CA ASP A 7 -8.57 46.59 -21.81
C ASP A 7 -9.31 45.31 -22.23
N PRO A 8 -10.42 44.96 -21.56
CA PRO A 8 -11.36 43.97 -22.04
C PRO A 8 -12.47 44.70 -22.82
N LYS A 9 -12.62 44.41 -24.11
CA LYS A 9 -13.92 44.27 -24.83
C LYS A 9 -13.75 44.30 -26.35
N LYS A 10 -14.11 43.18 -27.00
CA LYS A 10 -15.12 43.20 -28.08
C LYS A 10 -15.67 41.80 -28.37
N GLU A 11 -16.95 41.62 -28.03
CA GLU A 11 -17.92 40.68 -28.61
C GLU A 11 -18.02 40.96 -30.14
N THR A 12 -18.42 40.09 -31.08
CA THR A 12 -19.46 39.05 -31.16
C THR A 12 -19.36 38.44 -32.58
N SER A 13 -19.69 37.16 -32.76
CA SER A 13 -20.62 36.71 -33.82
C SER A 13 -20.92 35.22 -33.66
N GLU A 14 -22.20 34.93 -33.45
CA GLU A 14 -22.79 33.61 -33.41
C GLU A 14 -22.97 33.06 -34.84
N ALA A 15 -22.71 31.77 -35.03
CA ALA A 15 -23.45 30.92 -35.95
C ALA A 15 -23.31 29.46 -35.49
N ILE A 16 -24.40 28.92 -34.98
CA ILE A 16 -24.61 27.51 -34.63
C ILE A 16 -24.86 26.74 -35.93
N ASN A 17 -24.16 25.63 -36.15
CA ASN A 17 -24.72 24.40 -36.70
C ASN A 17 -23.79 23.21 -36.39
N SER A 18 -24.27 22.44 -35.42
CA SER A 18 -24.05 21.02 -35.11
C SER A 18 -23.51 20.14 -36.24
N GLU A 19 -22.44 19.37 -35.98
CA GLU A 19 -22.55 17.92 -35.73
C GLU A 19 -21.20 17.23 -35.42
N SER A 20 -21.22 16.44 -34.34
CA SER A 20 -20.34 15.31 -34.00
C SER A 20 -18.90 15.58 -33.51
N ALA A 21 -18.85 15.96 -32.23
CA ALA A 21 -17.68 15.77 -31.37
C ALA A 21 -17.39 14.27 -31.16
N LEU A 22 -16.31 13.75 -31.77
CA LEU A 22 -15.61 12.60 -31.21
C LEU A 22 -14.72 13.10 -30.07
N GLN A 23 -15.38 13.29 -28.94
CA GLN A 23 -14.81 13.45 -27.61
C GLN A 23 -13.96 12.22 -27.31
N SER A 24 -12.68 12.22 -27.71
CA SER A 24 -11.70 11.30 -27.13
C SER A 24 -11.44 11.77 -25.70
N LYS A 25 -12.37 11.39 -24.82
CA LYS A 25 -12.24 11.50 -23.38
C LYS A 25 -10.97 10.75 -23.02
N ALA A 26 -9.89 11.49 -22.78
CA ALA A 26 -8.75 10.95 -22.08
C ALA A 26 -9.28 10.49 -20.72
N GLU A 27 -9.57 9.20 -20.62
CA GLU A 27 -9.76 8.53 -19.36
C GLU A 27 -8.42 8.64 -18.65
N TYR A 28 -8.33 9.66 -17.79
CA TYR A 28 -7.36 9.69 -16.72
C TYR A 28 -7.66 8.45 -15.88
N ILE A 29 -6.95 7.36 -16.16
CA ILE A 29 -6.87 6.21 -15.26
C ILE A 29 -6.15 6.76 -14.03
N GLU A 30 -6.93 7.25 -13.06
CA GLU A 30 -6.43 7.57 -11.74
C GLU A 30 -5.70 6.32 -11.23
N PRO A 31 -4.38 6.39 -10.99
CA PRO A 31 -3.66 5.28 -10.42
C PRO A 31 -4.25 5.02 -9.03
N SER A 32 -5.01 3.93 -8.92
CA SER A 32 -5.44 3.40 -7.64
C SER A 32 -4.19 2.98 -6.86
N PHE A 33 -3.61 3.93 -6.12
CA PHE A 33 -2.51 3.66 -5.20
C PHE A 33 -3.07 2.91 -4.00
N THR A 34 -3.24 1.59 -4.15
CA THR A 34 -3.44 0.72 -2.99
C THR A 34 -2.20 0.87 -2.12
N THR A 35 -2.41 1.31 -0.88
CA THR A 35 -1.44 1.75 0.14
C THR A 35 -0.52 0.64 0.66
N ALA A 36 -0.03 -0.23 -0.21
CA ALA A 36 1.09 -1.08 0.11
C ALA A 36 2.34 -0.20 0.11
N ASN A 37 3.04 -0.13 1.24
CA ASN A 37 4.37 0.49 1.37
C ASN A 37 5.37 -0.24 0.46
N ILE A 38 5.33 0.12 -0.82
CA ILE A 38 6.14 -0.40 -1.91
C ILE A 38 7.08 0.72 -2.32
N SER A 39 8.34 0.38 -2.57
CA SER A 39 9.33 1.33 -3.09
C SER A 39 8.81 1.97 -4.38
N ILE A 40 8.80 3.31 -4.42
CA ILE A 40 8.35 4.13 -5.55
C ILE A 40 9.01 3.67 -6.86
N ASP A 41 10.30 3.36 -6.82
CA ASP A 41 11.07 2.87 -7.97
C ASP A 41 10.54 1.55 -8.54
N LYS A 42 10.08 0.64 -7.67
CA LYS A 42 9.51 -0.64 -8.11
C LYS A 42 8.17 -0.44 -8.78
N GLN A 43 7.33 0.46 -8.24
CA GLN A 43 6.05 0.80 -8.81
C GLN A 43 6.21 1.44 -10.20
N HIS A 44 7.09 2.44 -10.32
CA HIS A 44 7.37 3.08 -11.59
C HIS A 44 7.89 2.09 -12.66
N LYS A 45 8.74 1.14 -12.27
CA LYS A 45 9.19 0.07 -13.17
C LYS A 45 8.04 -0.84 -13.61
N PHE A 46 7.12 -1.17 -12.71
CA PHE A 46 5.94 -1.98 -13.02
C PHE A 46 5.02 -1.27 -14.01
N ASP A 47 4.69 0.00 -13.75
CA ASP A 47 3.83 0.79 -14.62
C ASP A 47 4.46 0.98 -16.01
N LYS A 48 5.78 1.20 -16.06
CA LYS A 48 6.52 1.28 -17.32
C LYS A 48 6.50 -0.04 -18.10
N VAL A 49 6.64 -1.19 -17.45
CA VAL A 49 6.52 -2.51 -18.10
C VAL A 49 5.12 -2.68 -18.69
N ARG A 50 4.07 -2.36 -17.92
CA ARG A 50 2.68 -2.46 -18.36
C ARG A 50 2.39 -1.55 -19.56
N GLY A 51 2.85 -0.30 -19.48
CA GLY A 51 2.70 0.68 -20.56
C GLY A 51 3.50 0.36 -21.83
N LEU A 52 4.62 -0.38 -21.74
CA LEU A 52 5.34 -0.86 -22.92
C LEU A 52 4.69 -2.13 -23.51
N HIS A 53 4.15 -2.99 -22.66
CA HIS A 53 3.46 -4.20 -23.09
C HIS A 53 2.13 -3.87 -23.80
N SER A 54 1.37 -2.90 -23.32
CA SER A 54 0.15 -2.42 -23.99
C SER A 54 0.42 -1.85 -25.39
N LYS A 55 1.62 -1.34 -25.63
CA LYS A 55 2.09 -0.88 -26.95
C LYS A 55 2.55 -2.02 -27.88
N GLY A 56 2.44 -3.28 -27.46
CA GLY A 56 2.84 -4.44 -28.26
C GLY A 56 4.36 -4.68 -28.34
N ILE A 57 5.15 -4.05 -27.47
CA ILE A 57 6.62 -4.21 -27.50
C ILE A 57 7.01 -5.59 -26.97
N SER A 58 7.96 -6.25 -27.63
CA SER A 58 8.41 -7.59 -27.23
C SER A 58 9.03 -7.60 -25.82
N ILE A 59 8.78 -8.68 -25.06
CA ILE A 59 9.32 -8.89 -23.71
C ILE A 59 10.85 -8.75 -23.67
N LYS A 60 11.55 -9.16 -24.74
CA LYS A 60 13.02 -9.07 -24.85
C LYS A 60 13.48 -7.61 -24.87
N GLN A 61 12.76 -6.74 -25.56
CA GLN A 61 13.07 -5.31 -25.65
C GLN A 61 12.66 -4.56 -24.38
N ILE A 62 11.52 -4.91 -23.77
CA ILE A 62 11.10 -4.37 -22.47
C ILE A 62 12.16 -4.67 -21.39
N ALA A 63 12.66 -5.90 -21.33
CA ALA A 63 13.71 -6.29 -20.39
C ALA A 63 14.97 -5.42 -20.52
N ARG A 64 15.40 -5.13 -21.75
CA ARG A 64 16.58 -4.29 -22.04
C ARG A 64 16.36 -2.82 -21.66
N THR A 65 15.18 -2.28 -21.95
CA THR A 65 14.84 -0.87 -21.70
C THR A 65 14.63 -0.55 -20.22
N VAL A 66 13.97 -1.44 -19.48
CA VAL A 66 13.70 -1.26 -18.04
C VAL A 66 14.84 -1.81 -17.17
N LYS A 67 15.82 -2.50 -17.77
CA LYS A 67 16.93 -3.19 -17.09
C LYS A 67 16.41 -4.21 -16.06
N LEU A 68 15.46 -5.05 -16.49
CA LEU A 68 14.88 -6.14 -15.71
C LEU A 68 15.14 -7.49 -16.37
N THR A 69 15.10 -8.57 -15.60
CA THR A 69 15.16 -9.92 -16.17
C THR A 69 13.87 -10.25 -16.92
N ARG A 70 13.99 -11.08 -17.97
CA ARG A 70 12.82 -11.51 -18.77
C ARG A 70 11.76 -12.22 -17.92
N THR A 71 12.19 -12.92 -16.86
CA THR A 71 11.30 -13.58 -15.89
C THR A 71 10.50 -12.57 -15.08
N THR A 72 11.15 -11.48 -14.61
CA THR A 72 10.46 -10.41 -13.87
C THR A 72 9.44 -9.69 -14.76
N VAL A 73 9.80 -9.41 -16.02
CA VAL A 73 8.88 -8.79 -16.97
C VAL A 73 7.64 -9.66 -17.21
N ARG A 74 7.82 -10.97 -17.43
CA ARG A 74 6.69 -11.92 -17.54
C ARG A 74 5.81 -11.92 -16.29
N ARG A 75 6.43 -11.94 -15.11
CA ARG A 75 5.72 -11.87 -13.83
C ARG A 75 4.92 -10.57 -13.69
N TYR A 76 5.50 -9.43 -14.08
CA TYR A 76 4.82 -8.14 -14.02
C TYR A 76 3.66 -8.04 -15.01
N ILE A 77 3.76 -8.65 -16.18
CA ILE A 77 2.65 -8.72 -17.15
C ILE A 77 1.50 -9.59 -16.61
N ALA A 78 1.83 -10.69 -15.92
CA ALA A 78 0.84 -11.60 -15.35
C ALA A 78 0.18 -11.06 -14.05
N MET A 79 0.78 -10.06 -13.41
CA MET A 79 0.27 -9.45 -12.18
C MET A 79 -0.62 -8.25 -12.49
N GLU A 80 -1.83 -8.23 -11.94
CA GLU A 80 -2.72 -7.07 -12.07
C GLU A 80 -2.23 -5.85 -11.27
N GLN A 81 -1.68 -6.12 -10.08
CA GLN A 81 -1.14 -5.13 -9.16
C GLN A 81 0.16 -5.62 -8.52
N LEU A 82 1.01 -4.66 -8.14
CA LEU A 82 2.24 -4.98 -7.40
C LEU A 82 1.89 -5.22 -5.94
N VAL A 83 2.08 -6.45 -5.46
CA VAL A 83 1.85 -6.81 -4.05
C VAL A 83 3.17 -6.80 -3.29
N LYS A 84 3.16 -6.29 -2.05
CA LYS A 84 4.32 -6.37 -1.16
C LYS A 84 4.68 -7.84 -0.95
N ARG A 85 5.99 -8.14 -0.99
CA ARG A 85 6.46 -9.49 -0.65
C ARG A 85 6.05 -9.79 0.80
N GLN A 86 5.29 -10.86 0.99
CA GLN A 86 5.04 -11.39 2.32
C GLN A 86 6.32 -12.00 2.84
N SER A 87 6.73 -11.58 4.04
CA SER A 87 7.75 -12.30 4.79
C SER A 87 7.06 -13.49 5.45
N HIS A 88 7.59 -14.69 5.28
CA HIS A 88 7.17 -15.81 6.09
C HIS A 88 7.83 -15.66 7.46
N SER A 89 7.04 -15.50 8.52
CA SER A 89 7.57 -15.66 9.88
C SER A 89 7.84 -17.14 10.09
N THR A 90 9.02 -17.50 10.56
CA THR A 90 9.37 -18.88 10.90
C THR A 90 8.84 -19.29 12.27
N THR A 91 8.13 -18.39 12.95
CA THR A 91 7.81 -18.56 14.36
C THR A 91 6.38 -19.02 14.54
N ASN A 92 6.21 -20.00 15.41
CA ASN A 92 4.91 -20.60 15.73
C ASN A 92 4.00 -19.67 16.54
N LEU A 93 4.32 -18.38 16.67
CA LEU A 93 3.53 -17.40 17.40
C LEU A 93 2.09 -17.29 16.88
N ASP A 94 1.87 -17.52 15.59
CA ASP A 94 0.53 -17.47 14.99
C ASP A 94 -0.42 -18.48 15.65
N ALA A 95 0.09 -19.62 16.11
CA ALA A 95 -0.70 -20.63 16.82
C ALA A 95 -1.06 -20.22 18.27
N PHE A 96 -0.37 -19.22 18.83
CA PHE A 96 -0.59 -18.74 20.21
C PHE A 96 -1.33 -17.40 20.26
N ILE A 97 -1.81 -16.89 19.12
CA ILE A 97 -2.54 -15.61 19.05
C ILE A 97 -3.78 -15.63 19.94
N ASP A 98 -4.58 -16.70 19.88
CA ASP A 98 -5.82 -16.79 20.66
C ASP A 98 -5.54 -16.81 22.17
N PHE A 99 -4.52 -17.59 22.58
CA PHE A 99 -4.06 -17.64 23.97
C PHE A 99 -3.57 -16.28 24.46
N LEU A 100 -2.85 -15.54 23.61
CA LEU A 100 -2.35 -14.21 23.92
C LEU A 100 -3.46 -13.21 24.17
N ILE A 101 -4.48 -13.21 23.32
CA ILE A 101 -5.63 -12.32 23.47
C ILE A 101 -6.36 -12.63 24.78
N GLU A 102 -6.54 -13.90 25.11
CA GLU A 102 -7.21 -14.30 26.35
C GLU A 102 -6.42 -13.88 27.61
N GLU A 103 -5.10 -14.07 27.60
CA GLU A 103 -4.25 -13.74 28.73
C GLU A 103 -4.00 -12.25 28.90
N ASP A 104 -4.02 -11.48 27.82
CA ASP A 104 -3.93 -10.01 27.85
C ASP A 104 -5.19 -9.37 28.44
N ASN A 105 -6.38 -9.90 28.11
CA ASN A 105 -7.64 -9.50 28.75
C ASN A 105 -7.63 -9.69 30.27
N ARG A 106 -6.75 -10.54 30.80
CA ARG A 106 -6.55 -10.76 32.24
C ARG A 106 -5.58 -9.75 32.87
N GLY A 107 -5.11 -8.75 32.13
CA GLY A 107 -4.25 -7.66 32.60
C GLY A 107 -2.79 -8.05 32.82
N LYS A 108 -2.30 -9.08 32.12
CA LYS A 108 -0.90 -9.53 32.26
C LYS A 108 0.05 -8.62 31.52
N THR A 109 1.26 -8.45 32.05
CA THR A 109 2.27 -7.65 31.37
C THR A 109 2.84 -8.41 30.17
N TYR A 110 3.30 -7.69 29.15
CA TYR A 110 3.95 -8.27 27.96
C TYR A 110 5.12 -9.20 28.32
N ARG A 111 5.85 -8.88 29.39
CA ARG A 111 7.00 -9.67 29.84
C ARG A 111 6.56 -11.04 30.37
N ASP A 112 5.41 -11.10 31.04
CA ASP A 112 4.87 -12.34 31.58
C ASP A 112 4.23 -13.20 30.49
N LEU A 113 3.56 -12.58 29.51
CA LEU A 113 3.05 -13.25 28.32
C LEU A 113 4.18 -13.91 27.52
N HIS A 114 5.26 -13.17 27.29
CA HIS A 114 6.43 -13.68 26.57
C HIS A 114 7.09 -14.88 27.27
N LYS A 115 7.26 -14.82 28.59
CA LYS A 115 7.79 -15.93 29.38
C LYS A 115 6.94 -17.19 29.25
N LYS A 116 5.61 -17.05 29.36
CA LYS A 116 4.68 -18.19 29.23
C LYS A 116 4.75 -18.85 27.86
N ILE A 117 4.88 -18.06 26.80
CA ILE A 117 4.97 -18.60 25.45
C ILE A 117 6.30 -19.32 25.21
N ILE A 118 7.39 -18.82 25.82
CA ILE A 118 8.66 -19.55 25.85
C ILE A 118 8.51 -20.88 26.58
N GLU A 119 7.85 -20.90 27.73
CA GLU A 119 7.56 -22.13 28.49
C GLU A 119 6.73 -23.13 27.68
N MET A 120 5.81 -22.65 26.84
CA MET A 120 5.02 -23.48 25.90
C MET A 120 5.80 -23.93 24.65
N GLY A 121 7.07 -23.58 24.54
CA GLY A 121 7.97 -24.10 23.50
C GLY A 121 8.20 -23.18 22.30
N VAL A 122 7.82 -21.90 22.39
CA VAL A 122 8.14 -20.93 21.33
C VAL A 122 9.52 -20.33 21.55
N ASN A 123 10.33 -20.31 20.51
CA ASN A 123 11.71 -19.84 20.58
C ASN A 123 11.89 -18.39 20.07
N ASP A 124 10.92 -17.52 20.40
CA ASP A 124 10.87 -16.15 19.86
C ASP A 124 11.57 -15.15 20.75
N LYS A 125 12.23 -14.18 20.12
CA LYS A 125 12.82 -13.04 20.82
C LYS A 125 11.72 -12.12 21.33
N TYR A 126 11.95 -11.48 22.48
CA TYR A 126 11.01 -10.54 23.07
C TYR A 126 10.58 -9.43 22.11
N THR A 127 11.52 -8.86 21.34
CA THR A 127 11.21 -7.82 20.35
C THR A 127 10.26 -8.31 19.25
N GLN A 128 10.43 -9.56 18.80
CA GLN A 128 9.57 -10.16 17.78
C GLN A 128 8.16 -10.39 18.32
N PHE A 129 8.06 -10.85 19.56
CA PHE A 129 6.80 -10.95 20.30
C PHE A 129 6.09 -9.59 20.39
N CYS A 130 6.79 -8.53 20.80
CA CYS A 130 6.20 -7.19 20.88
C CYS A 130 5.72 -6.66 19.53
N CYS A 131 6.51 -6.80 18.47
CA CYS A 131 6.11 -6.40 17.12
C CYS A 131 4.84 -7.13 16.69
N LYS A 132 4.78 -8.45 16.93
CA LYS A 132 3.63 -9.27 16.60
C LYS A 132 2.38 -8.88 17.40
N MET A 133 2.54 -8.62 18.70
CA MET A 133 1.43 -8.18 19.53
C MET A 133 0.87 -6.82 19.06
N ASN A 134 1.74 -5.89 18.68
CA ASN A 134 1.32 -4.61 18.09
C ASN A 134 0.56 -4.80 16.78
N GLU A 135 1.02 -5.71 15.90
CA GLU A 135 0.28 -6.06 14.68
C GLU A 135 -1.13 -6.59 14.99
N ILE A 136 -1.28 -7.42 16.04
CA ILE A 136 -2.58 -7.93 16.49
C ILE A 136 -3.49 -6.79 16.95
N TYR A 137 -3.00 -5.84 17.75
CA TYR A 137 -3.79 -4.67 18.18
C TYR A 137 -4.17 -3.72 17.04
N ASP A 138 -3.30 -3.58 16.05
CA ASP A 138 -3.60 -2.77 14.86
C ASP A 138 -4.68 -3.44 13.99
N MET A 139 -4.71 -4.78 13.95
CA MET A 139 -5.78 -5.53 13.29
C MET A 139 -7.08 -5.59 14.09
N GLN A 140 -7.01 -5.51 15.43
CA GLN A 140 -8.16 -5.58 16.34
C GLN A 140 -8.21 -4.34 17.25
N PRO A 141 -8.72 -3.19 16.77
CA PRO A 141 -8.79 -1.95 17.56
C PRO A 141 -9.62 -2.07 18.84
N SER A 142 -10.52 -3.06 18.92
CA SER A 142 -11.36 -3.36 20.08
C SER A 142 -10.57 -3.89 21.29
N LEU A 143 -9.38 -4.46 21.05
CA LEU A 143 -8.50 -4.98 22.10
C LEU A 143 -7.60 -3.90 22.72
N ARG A 144 -7.57 -2.68 22.15
CA ARG A 144 -6.79 -1.60 22.75
C ARG A 144 -7.33 -1.33 24.16
N PRO A 145 -6.48 -1.35 25.20
CA PRO A 145 -6.93 -0.99 26.53
C PRO A 145 -7.52 0.42 26.44
N LYS A 146 -8.81 0.56 26.76
CA LYS A 146 -9.44 1.88 26.91
C LYS A 146 -8.58 2.61 27.92
N SER A 147 -7.89 3.66 27.49
CA SER A 147 -7.10 4.50 28.38
C SER A 147 -8.05 4.95 29.49
N THR A 148 -7.95 4.33 30.67
CA THR A 148 -8.62 4.82 31.86
C THR A 148 -8.02 6.19 32.10
N GLY A 149 -8.72 7.22 31.65
CA GLY A 149 -8.39 8.60 31.92
C GLY A 149 -8.11 8.71 33.41
N ARG A 150 -6.91 9.17 33.74
CA ARG A 150 -6.49 9.46 35.10
C ARG A 150 -7.52 10.44 35.68
N ALA A 151 -8.43 9.95 36.51
CA ALA A 151 -9.23 10.80 37.37
C ALA A 151 -8.24 11.49 38.31
N LEU A 152 -7.96 12.76 38.03
CA LEU A 152 -7.27 13.63 38.96
C LEU A 152 -8.23 13.84 40.13
N VAL A 153 -7.87 13.27 41.28
CA VAL A 153 -8.43 13.64 42.59
C VAL A 153 -7.86 14.98 42.99
#